data_AF-A0A8T5PMA9-F1
#
_entry.id   AF-A0A8T5PMA9-F1
#
_cell.length_a   1.000
_cell.length_b   1.000
_cell.length_c   1.000
_cell.angle_alpha   90.00
_cell.angle_beta   90.00
_cell.angle_gamma   90.00
#
_symmetry.space_group_name_H-M   'P 1'
#
loop_
_entity.id
_entity.type
_entity.pdbx_description
1 polymer ?
#
loop_
_entity_poly.entity_id
_entity_poly.type
_entity_poly.pdbx_seq_one_letter_code
_entity_poly.pdbx_strand_id
1 'polypeptide(L)'
;KDWNFCPKCGKPTKDLSIEGVFKDMFEDIEKEFERIDKMFTLEKDIEKPKIRGGSLHITVQSGTGMEPKIEIKTTGGYKTLEPEIKKKLGISEIKEIEEKPRKVKITEEPETKKIVEKGKTIIKIELPGVKSEDDIEIKRFEQSIEVKAFAGDKAYFKLIPIPENATINKKFKDGILEIEIER
;
A
#
# COMPACT_ATOMS: atom_id res chain seq x y z
N LYS A 1 -18.45 17.11 21.12
CA LYS A 1 -17.09 17.68 20.90
C LYS A 1 -16.14 16.51 21.11
N ASP A 2 -15.96 15.70 20.07
CA ASP A 2 -15.44 14.33 20.21
C ASP A 2 -14.11 14.23 19.47
N TRP A 3 -13.11 14.93 20.01
CA TRP A 3 -11.75 14.90 19.49
C TRP A 3 -10.99 13.75 20.16
N ASN A 4 -10.80 12.64 19.42
CA ASN A 4 -10.21 11.40 19.93
C ASN A 4 -8.70 11.29 19.73
N PHE A 5 -8.03 12.38 19.34
CA PHE A 5 -6.61 12.39 19.02
C PHE A 5 -5.84 13.36 19.90
N CYS A 6 -4.57 13.09 20.20
CA CYS A 6 -3.74 14.01 20.95
C CYS A 6 -3.41 15.25 20.08
N PRO A 7 -3.80 16.48 20.47
CA PRO A 7 -3.54 17.68 19.67
C PRO A 7 -2.06 18.01 19.47
N LYS A 8 -1.16 17.40 20.25
CA LYS A 8 0.28 17.63 20.17
C LYS A 8 1.04 16.62 19.32
N CYS A 9 0.52 15.39 19.19
CA CYS A 9 1.27 14.30 18.54
C CYS A 9 0.41 13.36 17.68
N GLY A 10 -0.88 13.66 17.50
CA GLY A 10 -1.77 12.91 16.61
C GLY A 10 -2.12 11.49 17.07
N LYS A 11 -1.63 11.02 18.23
CA LYS A 11 -1.92 9.66 18.70
C LYS A 11 -3.38 9.54 19.14
N PRO A 12 -4.09 8.46 18.76
CA PRO A 12 -5.43 8.17 19.29
C PRO A 12 -5.36 7.99 20.81
N THR A 13 -6.37 8.46 21.53
CA THR A 13 -6.45 8.38 23.00
C THR A 13 -6.88 7.00 23.51
N LYS A 14 -7.20 6.06 22.62
CA LYS A 14 -7.55 4.66 22.92
C LYS A 14 -6.59 3.70 22.21
N ASP A 15 -6.24 2.60 22.88
CA ASP A 15 -5.48 1.50 22.28
C ASP A 15 -6.34 0.84 21.19
N LEU A 16 -6.08 1.19 19.94
CA LEU A 16 -6.81 0.66 18.79
C LEU A 16 -6.16 -0.64 18.31
N SER A 17 -6.99 -1.69 18.20
CA SER A 17 -6.67 -2.87 17.40
C SER A 17 -6.39 -2.46 15.96
N ILE A 18 -5.64 -3.27 15.21
CA ILE A 18 -5.34 -3.02 13.79
C ILE A 18 -6.64 -2.78 13.00
N GLU A 19 -7.71 -3.53 13.31
CA GLU A 19 -9.04 -3.35 12.73
C GLU A 19 -9.65 -1.97 13.03
N GLY A 20 -9.48 -1.45 14.25
CA GLY A 20 -10.00 -0.13 14.63
C GLY A 20 -9.29 1.01 13.89
N VAL A 21 -7.96 0.92 13.73
CA VAL A 21 -7.18 1.91 12.97
C VAL A 21 -7.58 1.90 11.49
N PHE A 22 -7.79 0.72 10.90
CA PHE A 22 -8.24 0.64 9.51
C PHE A 22 -9.65 1.21 9.33
N LYS A 23 -10.58 0.92 10.24
CA LYS A 23 -11.95 1.43 10.13
C LYS A 23 -12.00 2.95 10.10
N ASP A 24 -11.30 3.61 11.02
CA ASP A 24 -11.27 5.07 11.08
C ASP A 24 -10.62 5.67 9.81
N MET A 25 -9.56 5.03 9.28
CA MET A 25 -8.94 5.45 8.01
C MET A 25 -9.86 5.26 6.80
N PHE A 26 -10.57 4.13 6.71
CA PHE A 26 -11.52 3.86 5.62
C PHE A 26 -12.69 4.82 5.65
N GLU A 27 -13.23 5.16 6.83
CA GLU A 27 -14.29 6.16 6.97
C GLU A 27 -13.85 7.55 6.49
N ASP A 28 -12.60 7.93 6.73
CA ASP A 28 -12.06 9.20 6.26
C ASP A 28 -11.76 9.19 4.75
N ILE A 29 -11.29 8.05 4.21
CA ILE A 29 -11.15 7.83 2.76
C ILE A 29 -12.52 7.93 2.07
N GLU A 30 -13.55 7.25 2.59
CA GLU A 30 -14.91 7.28 2.03
C GLU A 30 -15.46 8.71 1.96
N LYS A 31 -15.28 9.50 3.02
CA LYS A 31 -15.69 10.91 3.02
C LYS A 31 -14.95 11.75 1.98
N GLU A 32 -13.66 11.54 1.80
CA GLU A 32 -12.88 12.24 0.77
C GLU A 32 -13.29 11.80 -0.64
N PHE A 33 -13.56 10.51 -0.86
CA PHE A 33 -14.11 10.02 -2.12
C PHE A 33 -15.46 10.64 -2.45
N GLU A 34 -16.37 10.77 -1.47
CA GLU A 34 -17.64 11.47 -1.67
C GLU A 34 -17.46 12.94 -2.07
N ARG A 35 -16.44 13.63 -1.54
CA ARG A 35 -16.11 15.01 -1.93
C ARG A 35 -15.56 15.07 -3.35
N ILE A 36 -14.67 14.15 -3.69
CA ILE A 36 -14.07 14.02 -5.01
C ILE A 36 -15.15 13.70 -6.06
N ASP A 37 -16.07 12.78 -5.79
CA ASP A 37 -17.19 12.45 -6.68
C ASP A 37 -18.09 13.66 -6.96
N LYS A 38 -18.32 14.49 -5.94
CA LYS A 38 -19.05 15.77 -6.08
C LYS A 38 -18.30 16.79 -6.94
N MET A 39 -16.97 16.82 -6.90
CA MET A 39 -16.16 17.66 -7.80
C MET A 39 -16.21 17.16 -9.24
N PHE A 40 -16.06 15.84 -9.47
CA PHE A 40 -16.08 15.26 -10.81
C PHE A 40 -17.47 15.26 -11.48
N THR A 41 -18.56 15.29 -10.71
CA THR A 41 -19.91 15.46 -11.26
C THR A 41 -20.20 16.87 -11.77
N LEU A 42 -19.43 17.87 -11.33
CA LEU A 42 -19.53 19.27 -11.80
C LEU A 42 -18.75 19.50 -13.10
N GLU A 43 -17.69 18.73 -13.37
CA GLU A 43 -16.88 18.80 -14.61
C GLU A 43 -17.45 17.89 -15.72
N LYS A 44 -18.65 18.22 -16.24
CA LYS A 44 -19.34 17.40 -17.25
C LYS A 44 -18.75 17.43 -18.67
N ASP A 45 -17.72 18.25 -18.93
CA ASP A 45 -17.20 18.50 -20.28
C ASP A 45 -15.84 17.83 -20.57
N ILE A 46 -15.40 16.88 -19.74
CA ILE A 46 -14.20 16.09 -20.05
C ILE A 46 -14.61 15.00 -21.05
N GLU A 47 -14.22 15.18 -22.33
CA GLU A 47 -14.30 14.13 -23.34
C GLU A 47 -13.56 12.89 -22.83
N LYS A 48 -14.33 11.90 -22.35
CA LYS A 48 -13.75 10.65 -21.88
C LYS A 48 -13.11 9.95 -23.08
N PRO A 49 -11.80 9.65 -23.04
CA PRO A 49 -11.16 8.94 -24.14
C PRO A 49 -11.88 7.59 -24.32
N LYS A 50 -12.21 7.26 -25.58
CA LYS A 50 -12.86 5.98 -25.94
C LYS A 50 -11.85 4.83 -25.85
N ILE A 51 -11.46 4.47 -24.63
CA ILE A 51 -10.48 3.41 -24.35
C ILE A 51 -11.25 2.08 -24.25
N ARG A 52 -10.97 1.15 -25.17
CA ARG A 52 -11.54 -0.21 -25.12
C ARG A 52 -10.75 -1.06 -24.13
N GLY A 53 -11.14 -1.01 -22.86
CA GLY A 53 -10.60 -1.86 -21.80
C GLY A 53 -9.13 -1.61 -21.48
N GLY A 54 -8.72 -2.00 -20.28
CA GLY A 54 -7.38 -1.77 -19.74
C GLY A 54 -7.43 -1.16 -18.34
N SER A 55 -6.27 -1.08 -17.70
CA SER A 55 -6.12 -0.51 -16.36
C SER A 55 -5.02 0.55 -16.33
N LEU A 56 -5.19 1.53 -15.43
CA LEU A 56 -4.18 2.51 -15.05
C LEU A 56 -3.87 2.26 -13.57
N HIS A 57 -2.65 1.83 -13.29
CA HIS A 57 -2.13 1.65 -11.94
C HIS A 57 -1.18 2.80 -11.64
N ILE A 58 -1.57 3.66 -10.71
CA ILE A 58 -0.71 4.74 -10.20
C ILE A 58 -0.29 4.33 -8.80
N THR A 59 1.02 4.24 -8.57
CA THR A 59 1.60 3.99 -7.25
C THR A 59 2.34 5.25 -6.84
N VAL A 60 1.94 5.83 -5.70
CA VAL A 60 2.62 6.98 -5.10
C VAL A 60 3.28 6.52 -3.82
N GLN A 61 4.60 6.69 -3.74
CA GLN A 61 5.39 6.43 -2.54
C GLN A 61 5.89 7.78 -2.02
N SER A 62 5.27 8.27 -0.95
CA SER A 62 5.69 9.45 -0.19
C SER A 62 6.01 9.06 1.25
N GLY A 63 6.87 9.84 1.90
CA GLY A 63 7.18 9.68 3.32
C GLY A 63 8.14 10.77 3.80
N THR A 64 8.10 11.07 5.09
CA THR A 64 8.97 12.08 5.70
C THR A 64 10.44 11.72 5.47
N GLY A 65 11.20 12.58 4.78
CA GLY A 65 12.61 12.36 4.44
C GLY A 65 12.86 11.43 3.25
N MET A 66 11.82 10.97 2.54
CA MET A 66 11.94 10.25 1.27
C MET A 66 11.55 11.16 0.11
N GLU A 67 12.31 11.09 -0.98
CA GLU A 67 11.91 11.71 -2.24
C GLU A 67 10.65 11.00 -2.77
N PRO A 68 9.57 11.74 -3.10
CA PRO A 68 8.34 11.13 -3.56
C PRO A 68 8.56 10.44 -4.90
N LYS A 69 8.14 9.17 -5.00
CA LYS A 69 8.21 8.39 -6.23
C LYS A 69 6.82 8.11 -6.76
N ILE A 70 6.62 8.41 -8.03
CA ILE A 70 5.38 8.11 -8.75
C ILE A 70 5.70 7.06 -9.81
N GLU A 71 5.06 5.91 -9.72
CA GLU A 71 5.14 4.85 -10.70
C GLU A 71 3.78 4.70 -11.39
N ILE A 72 3.78 4.66 -12.71
CA ILE A 72 2.56 4.53 -13.51
C ILE A 72 2.71 3.30 -14.40
N LYS A 73 1.83 2.31 -14.22
CA LYS A 73 1.72 1.13 -15.08
C LYS A 73 0.38 1.16 -15.80
N THR A 74 0.39 1.06 -17.12
CA THR A 74 -0.81 1.00 -17.94
C THR A 74 -0.95 -0.38 -18.59
N THR A 75 -2.18 -0.84 -18.75
CA THR A 75 -2.50 -2.07 -19.49
C THR A 75 -3.62 -1.83 -20.50
N GLY A 76 -3.74 -2.71 -21.49
CA GLY A 76 -4.77 -2.62 -22.53
C GLY A 76 -4.70 -1.31 -23.31
N GLY A 77 -5.85 -0.69 -23.55
CA GLY A 77 -5.96 0.55 -24.32
C GLY A 77 -5.31 1.77 -23.65
N TYR A 78 -4.92 1.71 -22.37
CA TYR A 78 -4.20 2.80 -21.70
C TYR A 78 -2.71 2.86 -22.07
N LYS A 79 -2.14 1.80 -22.66
CA LYS A 79 -0.73 1.82 -23.13
C LYS A 79 -0.46 2.91 -24.17
N THR A 80 -1.46 3.27 -24.98
CA THR A 80 -1.30 4.30 -26.00
C THR A 80 -1.18 5.71 -25.42
N LEU A 81 -1.68 5.94 -24.20
CA LEU A 81 -1.64 7.22 -23.50
C LEU A 81 -0.41 7.37 -22.60
N GLU A 82 0.32 6.29 -22.37
CA GLU A 82 1.47 6.25 -21.49
C GLU A 82 2.55 7.32 -21.82
N PRO A 83 2.89 7.59 -23.10
CA PRO A 83 3.86 8.64 -23.44
C PRO A 83 3.38 10.05 -23.07
N GLU A 84 2.09 10.34 -23.25
CA GLU A 84 1.52 11.66 -22.97
C GLU A 84 1.40 11.90 -21.46
N ILE A 85 1.00 10.86 -20.71
CA ILE A 85 0.95 10.88 -19.25
C ILE A 85 2.36 11.10 -18.68
N LYS A 86 3.36 10.38 -19.18
CA LYS A 86 4.77 10.53 -18.76
C LYS A 86 5.29 11.95 -19.03
N LYS A 87 4.99 12.51 -20.21
CA LYS A 87 5.38 13.88 -20.58
C LYS A 87 4.72 14.93 -19.68
N LYS A 88 3.42 14.80 -19.40
CA LYS A 88 2.68 15.73 -18.51
C LYS A 88 3.19 15.71 -17.07
N LEU A 89 3.70 14.57 -16.62
CA LEU A 89 4.19 14.39 -15.24
C LEU A 89 5.70 14.59 -15.08
N GLY A 90 6.42 14.93 -16.15
CA GLY A 90 7.86 15.19 -16.08
C GLY A 90 8.72 13.98 -15.69
N ILE A 91 8.21 12.75 -15.88
CA ILE A 91 8.90 11.52 -15.52
C ILE A 91 9.87 11.16 -16.66
N SER A 92 11.16 11.44 -16.50
CA SER A 92 12.13 11.41 -17.60
C SER A 92 12.77 10.06 -17.92
N GLU A 93 12.71 9.04 -17.06
CA GLU A 93 13.21 7.70 -17.40
C GLU A 93 12.74 6.69 -16.36
N ILE A 94 12.33 5.49 -16.78
CA ILE A 94 12.14 4.35 -15.89
C ILE A 94 12.84 3.17 -16.52
N LYS A 95 13.71 2.50 -15.75
CA LYS A 95 14.17 1.14 -16.06
C LYS A 95 12.91 0.29 -16.25
N GLU A 96 12.66 -0.19 -17.47
CA GLU A 96 11.68 -1.27 -17.69
C GLU A 96 12.14 -2.47 -16.88
N ILE A 97 11.71 -2.55 -15.62
CA ILE A 97 11.71 -3.80 -14.91
C ILE A 97 10.50 -4.53 -15.48
N GLU A 98 10.73 -5.42 -16.44
CA GLU A 98 9.75 -6.43 -16.82
C GLU A 98 9.47 -7.29 -15.57
N GLU A 99 8.61 -6.79 -14.69
CA GLU A 99 7.96 -7.62 -13.68
C GLU A 99 7.04 -8.56 -14.46
N LYS A 100 7.57 -9.74 -14.82
CA LYS A 100 6.73 -10.82 -15.33
C LYS A 100 5.65 -11.06 -14.27
N PRO A 101 4.36 -10.80 -14.56
CA PRO A 101 3.32 -10.97 -13.58
C PRO A 101 3.33 -12.44 -13.15
N ARG A 102 3.63 -12.69 -11.87
CA ARG A 102 3.55 -14.03 -11.29
C ARG A 102 2.09 -14.48 -11.41
N LYS A 103 1.84 -15.58 -12.10
CA LYS A 103 0.47 -16.11 -12.26
C LYS A 103 0.01 -16.68 -10.92
N VAL A 104 -0.79 -15.92 -10.19
CA VAL A 104 -1.46 -16.37 -8.97
C VAL A 104 -2.93 -16.62 -9.23
N LYS A 105 -3.45 -17.71 -8.65
CA LYS A 105 -4.85 -18.13 -8.76
C LYS A 105 -5.66 -17.70 -7.54
N ILE A 106 -5.02 -17.66 -6.38
CA ILE A 106 -5.67 -17.43 -5.09
C ILE A 106 -4.85 -16.40 -4.31
N THR A 107 -5.54 -15.40 -3.75
CA THR A 107 -4.95 -14.45 -2.80
C THR A 107 -5.61 -14.63 -1.45
N GLU A 108 -4.81 -14.75 -0.39
CA GLU A 108 -5.29 -14.92 0.99
C GLU A 108 -4.65 -13.89 1.93
N GLU A 109 -5.38 -13.51 2.97
CA GLU A 109 -4.78 -12.77 4.08
C GLU A 109 -4.08 -13.75 5.02
N PRO A 110 -2.79 -13.56 5.33
CA PRO A 110 -2.06 -14.45 6.21
C PRO A 110 -2.43 -14.25 7.69
N GLU A 111 -2.32 -15.33 8.46
CA GLU A 111 -2.45 -15.27 9.92
C GLU A 111 -1.33 -14.41 10.52
N THR A 112 -1.70 -13.57 11.50
CA THR A 112 -0.75 -12.65 12.11
C THR A 112 -0.87 -12.58 13.61
N LYS A 113 0.28 -12.54 14.28
CA LYS A 113 0.41 -12.33 15.72
C LYS A 113 1.16 -11.03 15.96
N LYS A 114 0.57 -10.14 16.76
CA LYS A 114 1.18 -8.86 17.16
C LYS A 114 1.64 -8.94 18.61
N ILE A 115 2.89 -8.58 18.85
CA ILE A 115 3.48 -8.47 20.19
C ILE A 115 3.97 -7.03 20.34
N VAL A 116 3.64 -6.38 21.46
CA VAL A 116 4.10 -5.03 21.78
C VAL A 116 4.94 -5.09 23.05
N GLU A 117 6.22 -4.74 22.94
CA GLU A 117 7.16 -4.78 24.06
C GLU A 117 8.03 -3.52 24.08
N LYS A 118 8.07 -2.82 25.23
CA LYS A 118 9.02 -1.72 25.50
C LYS A 118 9.13 -0.65 24.37
N GLY A 119 8.02 -0.32 23.71
CA GLY A 119 8.00 0.69 22.63
C GLY A 119 8.28 0.13 21.23
N LYS A 120 8.53 -1.18 21.11
CA LYS A 120 8.69 -1.92 19.86
C LYS A 120 7.43 -2.73 19.57
N THR A 121 7.02 -2.79 18.30
CA THR A 121 5.96 -3.67 17.83
C THR A 121 6.57 -4.75 16.95
N ILE A 122 6.36 -6.01 17.31
CA ILE A 122 6.80 -7.18 16.54
C ILE A 122 5.55 -7.83 15.94
N ILE A 123 5.54 -7.96 14.62
CA ILE A 123 4.45 -8.59 13.86
C ILE A 123 5.00 -9.86 13.24
N LYS A 124 4.44 -11.00 13.63
CA LYS A 124 4.76 -12.30 13.05
C LYS A 124 3.65 -12.67 12.07
N ILE A 125 4.03 -12.91 10.83
CA ILE A 125 3.15 -13.22 9.72
C ILE A 125 3.44 -14.65 9.27
N GLU A 126 2.43 -15.51 9.36
CA GLU A 126 2.54 -16.90 8.95
C GLU A 126 2.32 -17.01 7.44
N LEU A 127 3.36 -17.43 6.72
CA LEU A 127 3.43 -17.50 5.26
C LEU A 127 3.76 -18.94 4.82
N PRO A 128 2.90 -19.93 5.11
CA PRO A 128 3.19 -21.31 4.80
C PRO A 128 3.35 -21.53 3.29
N GLY A 129 4.38 -22.28 2.90
CA GLY A 129 4.67 -22.59 1.51
C GLY A 129 5.48 -21.53 0.75
N VAL A 130 5.78 -20.38 1.37
CA VAL A 130 6.76 -19.43 0.83
C VAL A 130 8.17 -19.99 1.04
N LYS A 131 8.95 -20.07 -0.04
CA LYS A 131 10.23 -20.80 -0.04
C LYS A 131 11.41 -19.94 0.39
N SER A 132 11.38 -18.66 0.05
CA SER A 132 12.51 -17.76 0.22
C SER A 132 12.07 -16.32 0.47
N GLU A 133 12.97 -15.48 0.96
CA GLU A 133 12.71 -14.04 1.12
C GLU A 133 12.52 -13.33 -0.24
N ASP A 134 13.10 -13.86 -1.33
CA ASP A 134 12.93 -13.35 -2.69
C ASP A 134 11.50 -13.53 -3.25
N ASP A 135 10.71 -14.37 -2.57
CA ASP A 135 9.29 -14.55 -2.84
C ASP A 135 8.41 -13.60 -2.02
N ILE A 136 9.01 -12.67 -1.27
CA ILE A 136 8.33 -11.70 -0.41
C ILE A 136 8.65 -10.29 -0.89
N GLU A 137 7.63 -9.60 -1.37
CA GLU A 137 7.67 -8.19 -1.70
C GLU A 137 7.13 -7.36 -0.54
N ILE A 138 7.96 -6.45 -0.02
CA ILE A 138 7.58 -5.53 1.05
C ILE A 138 7.75 -4.10 0.54
N LYS A 139 6.64 -3.38 0.42
CA LYS A 139 6.61 -1.97 -0.01
C LYS A 139 6.23 -1.09 1.16
N ARG A 140 7.07 -0.11 1.46
CA ARG A 140 6.81 0.91 2.49
C ARG A 140 6.07 2.09 1.89
N PHE A 141 5.05 2.54 2.59
CA PHE A 141 4.32 3.78 2.37
C PHE A 141 4.46 4.70 3.59
N GLU A 142 3.87 5.89 3.52
CA GLU A 142 3.97 6.92 4.56
C GLU A 142 3.48 6.42 5.93
N GLN A 143 2.33 5.75 5.94
CA GLN A 143 1.64 5.29 7.15
C GLN A 143 1.34 3.78 7.12
N SER A 144 1.91 3.04 6.17
CA SER A 144 1.70 1.59 6.07
C SER A 144 2.84 0.85 5.39
N ILE A 145 2.83 -0.48 5.51
CA ILE A 145 3.67 -1.42 4.78
C ILE A 145 2.74 -2.41 4.08
N GLU A 146 2.89 -2.55 2.77
CA GLU A 146 2.30 -3.64 2.00
C GLU A 146 3.24 -4.83 2.01
N VAL A 147 2.71 -6.00 2.39
CA VAL A 147 3.40 -7.28 2.34
C VAL A 147 2.68 -8.16 1.31
N LYS A 148 3.40 -8.56 0.27
CA LYS A 148 2.99 -9.55 -0.71
C LYS A 148 3.95 -10.72 -0.63
N ALA A 149 3.45 -11.95 -0.54
CA ALA A 149 4.31 -13.12 -0.58
C ALA A 149 3.74 -14.19 -1.50
N PHE A 150 4.60 -14.94 -2.18
CA PHE A 150 4.19 -15.89 -3.21
C PHE A 150 4.55 -17.33 -2.83
N ALA A 151 3.55 -18.21 -2.84
CA ALA A 151 3.66 -19.64 -2.57
C ALA A 151 3.08 -20.43 -3.76
N GLY A 152 3.86 -20.53 -4.85
CA GLY A 152 3.40 -21.16 -6.09
C GLY A 152 2.23 -20.40 -6.71
N ASP A 153 1.07 -21.05 -6.78
CA ASP A 153 -0.17 -20.47 -7.33
C ASP A 153 -0.95 -19.60 -6.29
N LYS A 154 -0.49 -19.55 -5.04
CA LYS A 154 -1.09 -18.74 -3.96
C LYS A 154 -0.26 -17.48 -3.70
N ALA A 155 -0.92 -16.35 -3.50
CA ALA A 155 -0.34 -15.14 -2.93
C ALA A 155 -0.91 -14.87 -1.54
N TYR A 156 -0.07 -14.40 -0.64
CA TYR A 156 -0.46 -13.75 0.59
C TYR A 156 -0.40 -12.23 0.40
N PHE A 157 -1.41 -11.54 0.91
CA PHE A 157 -1.46 -10.08 0.91
C PHE A 157 -1.83 -9.57 2.29
N LYS A 158 -1.05 -8.64 2.83
CA LYS A 158 -1.41 -7.91 4.05
C LYS A 158 -0.92 -6.48 3.99
N LEU A 159 -1.77 -5.55 4.43
CA LEU A 159 -1.40 -4.16 4.66
C LEU A 159 -1.27 -3.91 6.16
N ILE A 160 -0.14 -3.37 6.60
CA ILE A 160 0.18 -3.17 8.01
C ILE A 160 0.35 -1.67 8.27
N PRO A 161 -0.47 -1.06 9.14
CA PRO A 161 -0.31 0.34 9.47
C PRO A 161 0.95 0.54 10.31
N ILE A 162 1.70 1.59 10.02
CA ILE A 162 2.91 1.98 10.76
C ILE A 162 2.82 3.45 11.17
N PRO A 163 3.40 3.84 12.32
CA PRO A 163 3.54 5.24 12.64
C PRO A 163 4.49 5.93 11.65
N GLU A 164 4.24 7.21 11.42
CA GLU A 164 5.16 8.07 10.69
C GLU A 164 6.57 8.00 11.30
N ASN A 165 7.60 7.99 10.45
CA ASN A 165 9.01 7.88 10.83
C ASN A 165 9.44 6.57 11.51
N ALA A 166 8.62 5.51 11.48
CA ALA A 166 9.03 4.24 12.08
C ALA A 166 10.29 3.63 11.44
N THR A 167 11.17 3.03 12.22
CA THR A 167 12.22 2.14 11.70
C THR A 167 11.65 0.74 11.56
N ILE A 168 11.88 0.11 10.40
CA ILE A 168 11.33 -1.21 10.07
C ILE A 168 12.50 -2.17 9.83
N ASN A 169 12.58 -3.22 10.62
CA ASN A 169 13.46 -4.36 10.36
C ASN A 169 12.61 -5.58 9.99
N LYS A 170 13.14 -6.44 9.13
CA LYS A 170 12.44 -7.64 8.67
C LYS A 170 13.35 -8.85 8.74
N LYS A 171 12.75 -10.01 9.01
CA LYS A 171 13.44 -11.30 9.00
C LYS A 171 12.48 -12.38 8.57
N PHE A 172 12.84 -13.16 7.56
CA PHE A 172 12.08 -14.33 7.14
C PHE A 172 12.81 -15.62 7.54
N LYS A 173 12.10 -16.52 8.22
CA LYS A 173 12.63 -17.84 8.58
C LYS A 173 11.51 -18.85 8.77
N ASP A 174 11.69 -20.06 8.23
CA ASP A 174 10.79 -21.21 8.44
C ASP A 174 9.31 -20.90 8.14
N GLY A 175 9.04 -20.14 7.08
CA GLY A 175 7.67 -19.77 6.70
C GLY A 175 7.05 -18.67 7.57
N ILE A 176 7.83 -18.00 8.43
CA ILE A 176 7.37 -16.89 9.26
C ILE A 176 8.16 -15.63 8.89
N LEU A 177 7.43 -14.58 8.53
CA LEU A 177 7.99 -13.24 8.37
C LEU A 177 7.78 -12.46 9.65
N GLU A 178 8.88 -12.06 10.28
CA GLU A 178 8.89 -11.18 11.44
C GLU A 178 9.21 -9.76 10.99
N ILE A 179 8.30 -8.83 11.30
CA ILE A 179 8.47 -7.40 11.05
C ILE A 179 8.55 -6.68 12.39
N GLU A 180 9.66 -6.02 12.61
CA GLU A 180 9.91 -5.22 13.79
C GLU A 180 9.74 -3.74 13.45
N ILE A 181 8.90 -3.05 14.23
CA ILE A 181 8.58 -1.64 14.06
C ILE A 181 8.99 -0.90 15.33
N GLU A 182 9.96 0.01 15.18
CA GLU A 182 10.48 0.87 16.24
C GLU A 182 10.15 2.34 15.93
N ARG A 183 9.94 3.14 16.97
CA ARG A 183 9.69 4.59 16.88
C ARG A 183 10.92 5.39 17.27
#